data_AF-A0A7L1JEP7-F1
#
_entry.id   AF-A0A7L1JEP7-F1
#
_cell.length_a   1.000
_cell.length_b   1.000
_cell.length_c   1.000
_cell.angle_alpha   90.00
_cell.angle_beta   90.00
_cell.angle_gamma   90.00
#
_symmetry.space_group_name_H-M   'P 1'
#
loop_
_entity.id
_entity.type
_entity.pdbx_description
1 polymer ?
#
loop_
_entity_poly.entity_id
_entity_poly.type
_entity_poly.pdbx_seq_one_letter_code
_entity_poly.pdbx_strand_id
1 'polypeptide(L)' 'QVTRKPLFPGDSEIDQLFQIFRTLGTPTEVTWPGVTQLPDYKTDFPQWARKEMEGIVPNLDQDGRDLL' A
#
# COMPACT_ATOMS: atom_id res chain seq x y z
N GLN A 1 -13.38 -14.79 7.69
CA GLN A 1 -12.05 -15.09 7.10
C GLN A 1 -11.84 -14.15 5.93
N VAL A 2 -10.73 -13.40 5.87
CA VAL A 2 -10.65 -12.17 5.06
C VAL A 2 -10.20 -12.41 3.61
N THR A 3 -8.95 -12.80 3.34
CA THR A 3 -8.45 -12.98 1.94
C THR A 3 -7.81 -14.34 1.64
N ARG A 4 -7.39 -15.14 2.64
CA ARG A 4 -6.63 -16.42 2.48
C ARG A 4 -5.38 -16.33 1.59
N LYS A 5 -4.94 -15.12 1.25
CA LYS A 5 -3.77 -14.82 0.42
C LYS A 5 -2.99 -13.69 1.10
N PRO A 6 -1.66 -13.67 1.00
CA PRO A 6 -0.86 -12.54 1.47
C PRO A 6 -1.32 -11.25 0.78
N LEU A 7 -1.47 -10.18 1.57
CA LEU A 7 -1.93 -8.87 1.09
C LEU A 7 -0.88 -8.23 0.16
N PHE A 8 0.40 -8.48 0.45
CA PHE A 8 1.54 -7.97 -0.29
C PHE A 8 2.54 -9.13 -0.53
N PRO A 9 2.38 -9.91 -1.61
CA PRO A 9 3.28 -11.02 -1.92
C PRO A 9 4.55 -10.53 -2.63
N GLY A 10 5.44 -9.85 -1.91
CA GLY A 10 6.73 -9.42 -2.44
C GLY A 10 7.77 -10.54 -2.45
N ASP A 11 8.58 -10.62 -3.51
CA ASP A 11 9.70 -11.58 -3.63
C ASP A 11 11.09 -10.98 -3.33
N SER A 12 11.14 -9.65 -3.16
CA SER A 12 12.32 -8.85 -2.83
C SER A 12 11.89 -7.59 -2.06
N GLU A 13 12.83 -6.85 -1.49
CA GLU A 13 12.53 -5.62 -0.76
C GLU A 13 11.82 -4.57 -1.65
N ILE A 14 12.32 -4.38 -2.87
CA ILE A 14 11.73 -3.42 -3.81
C ILE A 14 10.36 -3.90 -4.32
N ASP A 15 10.20 -5.20 -4.58
CA ASP A 15 8.90 -5.74 -5.00
C ASP A 15 7.89 -5.63 -3.86
N GLN A 16 8.28 -5.93 -2.62
CA GLN A 16 7.45 -5.76 -1.43
C GLN A 16 6.98 -4.31 -1.28
N LEU A 17 7.89 -3.34 -1.45
CA LEU A 17 7.57 -1.92 -1.43
C LEU A 17 6.56 -1.56 -2.52
N PHE A 18 6.76 -2.06 -3.74
CA PHE A 18 5.86 -1.82 -4.86
C PHE A 18 4.49 -2.47 -4.67
N GLN A 19 4.39 -3.67 -4.07
CA GLN A 19 3.11 -4.28 -3.74
C GLN A 19 2.31 -3.41 -2.75
N ILE A 20 3.00 -2.81 -1.78
CA ILE A 20 2.39 -1.87 -0.83
C ILE A 20 1.88 -0.63 -1.58
N PHE A 21 2.73 0.02 -2.38
CA PHE A 21 2.34 1.24 -3.10
C PHE A 21 1.22 0.99 -4.12
N ARG A 22 1.21 -0.16 -4.80
CA ARG A 22 0.14 -0.56 -5.73
C ARG A 22 -1.21 -0.78 -5.06
N THR A 23 -1.24 -0.91 -3.74
CA THR A 23 -2.44 -1.16 -2.97
C THR A 23 -2.87 0.10 -2.23
N LEU A 24 -1.95 0.74 -1.50
CA LEU A 24 -2.21 1.88 -0.63
C LEU A 24 -1.98 3.24 -1.32
N GLY A 25 -1.40 3.23 -2.53
CA GLY A 25 -0.92 4.41 -3.23
C GLY A 25 0.56 4.68 -2.95
N THR A 26 1.25 5.32 -3.89
CA THR A 26 2.61 5.82 -3.66
C THR A 26 2.54 6.99 -2.68
N PRO A 27 3.30 6.96 -1.57
CA PRO A 27 3.25 8.02 -0.59
C PRO A 27 3.75 9.35 -1.18
N THR A 28 3.10 10.43 -0.79
CA THR A 28 3.46 11.81 -1.12
C THR A 28 3.75 12.59 0.16
N GLU A 29 4.36 13.77 0.07
CA GLU A 29 4.57 14.66 1.22
C GLU A 29 3.27 15.09 1.92
N VAL A 30 2.12 14.98 1.25
CA VAL A 30 0.81 15.24 1.85
C VAL A 30 0.36 14.07 2.74
N THR A 31 0.55 12.83 2.26
CA THR A 31 0.12 11.63 2.99
C THR A 31 1.15 11.17 4.02
N TRP A 32 2.43 11.42 3.77
CA TRP A 32 3.55 11.12 4.65
C TRP A 32 4.61 12.23 4.53
N PRO A 33 4.56 13.24 5.41
CA PRO A 33 5.55 14.32 5.43
C PRO A 33 6.96 13.77 5.70
N GLY A 34 7.92 14.16 4.86
CA GLY A 34 9.32 13.75 4.92
C GLY A 34 9.65 12.44 4.18
N VAL A 35 8.68 11.80 3.52
CA VAL A 35 8.92 10.55 2.78
C VAL A 35 9.97 10.72 1.69
N THR A 36 10.02 11.88 1.02
CA THR A 36 11.01 12.14 -0.05
C THR A 36 12.43 12.36 0.48
N GLN A 37 12.59 12.48 1.80
CA GLN A 37 13.89 12.68 2.45
C GLN A 37 14.48 11.37 2.98
N LEU A 38 13.74 10.25 2.88
CA LEU A 38 14.24 8.96 3.33
C LEU A 38 15.39 8.48 2.43
N PRO A 39 16.44 7.84 2.99
CA PRO A 39 17.64 7.45 2.23
C PRO A 39 17.35 6.56 1.01
N ASP A 40 16.38 5.66 1.16
CA ASP A 40 16.02 4.66 0.15
C ASP A 40 14.81 5.07 -0.71
N TYR A 41 14.20 6.23 -0.41
CA TYR A 41 13.11 6.74 -1.23
C TYR A 41 13.66 7.36 -2.50
N LYS A 42 13.17 6.88 -3.65
CA LYS A 42 13.56 7.45 -4.93
C LYS A 42 12.40 8.17 -5.59
N THR A 43 12.69 9.36 -6.10
CA THR A 43 11.70 10.23 -6.75
C THR A 43 11.22 9.67 -8.10
N ASP A 44 11.91 8.68 -8.65
CA ASP A 44 11.56 7.96 -9.88
C ASP A 44 10.72 6.70 -9.62
N PHE A 45 10.33 6.43 -8.37
CA PHE A 45 9.36 5.38 -8.08
C PHE A 45 8.04 5.61 -8.83
N PRO A 46 7.41 4.54 -9.37
CA PRO A 46 6.13 4.70 -10.05
C PRO A 46 5.07 5.29 -9.11
N GLN A 47 4.22 6.16 -9.65
CA GLN A 47 3.12 6.76 -8.91
C GLN A 47 1.85 5.92 -9.12
N TRP A 48 1.41 5.23 -8.07
CA TRP A 48 0.17 4.47 -8.05
C TRP A 48 -0.90 5.23 -7.25
N ALA A 49 -2.13 5.23 -7.76
CA ALA A 49 -3.29 5.69 -7.00
C ALA A 49 -3.66 4.65 -5.93
N ARG A 50 -4.16 5.15 -4.79
CA ARG A 50 -4.73 4.29 -3.74
C ARG A 50 -5.93 3.52 -4.30
N LYS A 51 -6.02 2.23 -3.95
CA LYS A 51 -7.20 1.42 -4.25
C LYS A 51 -8.18 1.48 -3.08
N GLU A 52 -9.46 1.43 -3.41
CA GLU A 52 -10.52 1.30 -2.41
C GLU A 52 -10.41 -0.04 -1.66
N MET A 53 -10.58 0.01 -0.34
CA MET A 53 -10.45 -1.17 0.53
C MET A 53 -11.49 -2.25 0.22
N GLU A 54 -12.66 -1.86 -0.28
CA GLU A 54 -13.70 -2.74 -0.81
C GLU A 54 -13.14 -3.74 -1.84
N GLY A 55 -12.24 -3.27 -2.71
CA GLY A 55 -11.63 -4.08 -3.76
C GLY A 55 -10.51 -4.99 -3.25
N ILE A 56 -9.96 -4.71 -2.08
CA ILE A 56 -8.80 -5.41 -1.51
C ILE A 56 -9.25 -6.49 -0.53
N VAL A 57 -10.21 -6.18 0.34
CA VAL A 57 -10.76 -7.07 1.38
C VAL A 57 -12.29 -7.15 1.28
N PRO A 58 -12.83 -7.76 0.20
CA PRO A 58 -14.27 -7.71 -0.08
C PRO A 58 -15.13 -8.41 0.99
N ASN A 59 -14.54 -9.34 1.73
CA ASN A 59 -15.23 -10.12 2.77
C ASN A 59 -15.11 -9.53 4.17
N LEU A 60 -14.54 -8.33 4.30
CA LEU A 60 -14.42 -7.62 5.58
C LEU A 60 -15.61 -6.67 5.75
N ASP A 61 -16.18 -6.66 6.94
CA ASP A 61 -17.24 -5.73 7.34
C ASP A 61 -16.71 -4.32 7.54
N GLN A 62 -17.62 -3.36 7.71
CA GLN A 62 -17.27 -1.94 7.77
C GLN A 62 -16.31 -1.64 8.93
N ASP A 63 -16.59 -2.19 10.11
CA ASP A 63 -15.75 -2.01 11.31
C ASP A 63 -14.36 -2.64 11.12
N GLY A 64 -14.29 -3.79 10.45
CA GLY A 64 -13.01 -4.40 10.09
C GLY A 64 -12.21 -3.57 9.07
N ARG A 65 -12.87 -2.86 8.16
CA ARG A 65 -12.21 -1.96 7.19
C ARG A 65 -11.72 -0.67 7.84
N ASP A 66 -12.50 -0.11 8.76
CA ASP A 66 -12.11 1.12 9.48
C ASP A 66 -10.89 0.90 10.39
N LEU A 67 -10.73 -0.31 10.91
CA LEU A 67 -9.57 -0.66 11.75
C LEU A 67 -8.26 -0.84 10.95
N LEU A 68 -8.33 -1.05 9.63
CA LEU A 68 -7.18 -1.32 8.75
C LEU A 68 -6.58 -0.04 8.15
#